data_AF-A0A963KRR4-F1
#
_entry.id   AF-A0A963KRR4-F1
#
_cell.length_a   1.000
_cell.length_b   1.000
_cell.length_c   1.000
_cell.angle_alpha   90.00
_cell.angle_beta   90.00
_cell.angle_gamma   90.00
#
_symmetry.space_group_name_H-M   'P 1'
#
loop_
_entity.id
_entity.type
_entity.pdbx_description
1 polymer ?
#
loop_
_entity_poly.entity_id
_entity_poly.type
_entity_poly.pdbx_seq_one_letter_code
_entity_poly.pdbx_strand_id
1 'polypeptide(L)'
;MTPVWCLIDAGNLAAFPVLPGIEALTVCVDHDKPDRQGRQRGLTAAAEVSNRWTLADREVRRWVPPVAGDDVNDMYRGAAHG
;
A
#
# COMPACT_ATOMS: atom_id res chain seq x y z
N MET A 1 11.58 10.66 12.79
CA MET A 1 11.34 9.24 12.44
C MET A 1 9.89 9.13 12.00
N THR A 2 9.61 8.49 10.87
CA THR A 2 8.23 8.29 10.37
C THR A 2 7.79 6.88 10.77
N PRO A 3 6.65 6.69 11.44
CA PRO A 3 6.18 5.36 11.82
C PRO A 3 5.82 4.54 10.58
N VAL A 4 6.07 3.24 10.65
CA VAL A 4 5.71 2.27 9.60
C VAL A 4 4.96 1.12 10.26
N TRP A 5 3.88 0.67 9.61
CA TRP A 5 3.07 -0.45 10.04
C TRP A 5 2.88 -1.44 8.90
N CYS A 6 2.82 -2.73 9.24
CA CYS A 6 2.40 -3.78 8.32
C CYS A 6 0.97 -4.21 8.71
N LEU A 7 0.04 -4.13 7.76
CA LEU A 7 -1.36 -4.45 8.00
C LEU A 7 -1.71 -5.92 7.74
N ILE A 8 -0.70 -6.76 7.47
CA ILE A 8 -0.78 -8.21 7.27
C ILE A 8 -1.49 -8.63 5.97
N ASP A 9 -2.65 -8.04 5.65
CA ASP A 9 -3.41 -8.38 4.45
C ASP A 9 -4.16 -7.18 3.84
N ALA A 10 -4.68 -7.40 2.63
CA ALA A 10 -5.44 -6.40 1.88
C ALA A 10 -6.77 -6.00 2.55
N GLY A 11 -7.40 -6.88 3.34
CA GLY A 11 -8.63 -6.54 4.07
C GLY A 11 -8.37 -5.53 5.18
N ASN A 12 -7.32 -5.72 5.96
CA ASN A 12 -6.89 -4.77 6.98
C ASN A 12 -6.42 -3.45 6.37
N LEU A 13 -5.73 -3.48 5.22
CA LEU A 13 -5.39 -2.27 4.47
C LEU A 13 -6.63 -1.51 4.03
N ALA A 14 -7.60 -2.21 3.43
CA ALA A 14 -8.87 -1.63 3.01
C ALA A 14 -9.64 -1.01 4.18
N ALA A 15 -9.60 -1.64 5.36
CA ALA A 15 -10.27 -1.17 6.57
C ALA A 15 -9.48 -0.12 7.38
N PHE A 16 -8.25 0.22 6.98
CA PHE A 16 -7.39 1.09 7.77
C PHE A 16 -8.02 2.49 7.99
N PRO A 17 -8.21 2.92 9.24
CA PRO A 17 -8.93 4.16 9.54
C PRO A 17 -8.08 5.40 9.26
N VAL A 18 -8.74 6.57 9.23
CA VAL A 18 -8.05 7.85 9.34
C VAL A 18 -7.65 8.03 10.79
N LEU A 19 -6.36 8.29 11.03
CA LEU A 19 -5.82 8.41 12.38
C LEU A 19 -5.81 9.88 12.83
N PRO A 20 -6.39 10.22 14.00
CA PRO A 20 -6.34 11.57 14.54
C PRO A 20 -4.90 12.08 14.68
N GLY A 21 -4.66 13.31 14.24
CA GLY A 21 -3.33 13.93 14.30
C GLY A 21 -2.35 13.48 13.23
N ILE A 22 -2.73 12.58 12.31
CA ILE A 22 -1.92 12.24 11.14
C ILE A 22 -2.49 12.94 9.91
N GLU A 23 -1.64 13.72 9.25
CA GLU A 23 -2.02 14.56 8.12
C GLU A 23 -1.71 13.93 6.75
N ALA A 24 -0.74 12.99 6.73
CA ALA A 24 -0.29 12.35 5.52
C ALA A 24 -0.05 10.83 5.72
N LEU A 25 -0.45 10.02 4.73
CA LEU A 25 -0.20 8.58 4.67
C LEU A 25 0.53 8.21 3.38
N THR A 26 1.58 7.41 3.49
CA THR A 26 2.14 6.69 2.34
C THR A 26 1.74 5.23 2.44
N VAL A 27 1.08 4.73 1.40
CA VAL A 27 0.70 3.32 1.27
C VAL A 27 1.66 2.66 0.31
N CYS A 28 2.54 1.80 0.82
CA CYS A 28 3.33 0.90 0.00
C CYS A 28 2.47 -0.32 -0.35
N VAL A 29 2.24 -0.52 -1.64
CA VAL A 29 1.34 -1.57 -2.15
C VAL A 29 2.17 -2.58 -2.92
N ASP A 30 1.99 -3.87 -2.61
CA ASP A 30 2.58 -4.94 -3.40
C ASP A 30 2.02 -4.89 -4.82
N HIS A 31 2.90 -5.04 -5.82
CA HIS A 31 2.47 -5.04 -7.21
C HIS A 31 2.01 -6.43 -7.64
N ASP A 32 1.08 -7.02 -6.89
CA ASP A 32 0.60 -8.37 -7.13
C ASP A 32 0.04 -8.53 -8.55
N LYS A 33 0.41 -9.65 -9.17
CA LYS A 33 -0.24 -10.10 -10.40
C LYS A 33 -1.71 -10.41 -10.10
N PRO A 34 -2.63 -10.22 -11.06
CA PRO A 34 -4.00 -10.67 -10.90
C PRO A 34 -4.06 -12.12 -10.44
N ASP A 35 -4.92 -12.42 -9.46
CA ASP A 35 -5.15 -13.79 -9.03
C ASP A 35 -5.83 -14.63 -10.13
N ARG A 36 -6.12 -15.91 -9.87
CA ARG A 36 -6.77 -16.80 -10.85
C ARG A 36 -8.16 -16.30 -11.33
N GLN A 37 -8.77 -15.37 -10.60
CA GLN A 37 -10.06 -14.75 -10.95
C GLN A 37 -9.87 -13.34 -11.53
N GLY A 38 -8.63 -12.93 -11.81
CA GLY A 38 -8.30 -11.62 -12.37
C GLY A 38 -8.30 -10.48 -11.34
N ARG A 39 -8.30 -10.76 -10.03
CA ARG A 39 -8.39 -9.73 -8.99
C ARG A 39 -7.04 -9.26 -8.51
N GLN A 40 -6.91 -7.97 -8.22
CA GLN A 40 -5.72 -7.36 -7.63
C GLN A 40 -6.05 -6.74 -6.28
N ARG A 41 -6.17 -7.59 -5.25
CA ARG A 41 -6.69 -7.22 -3.92
C ARG A 41 -5.88 -6.10 -3.26
N GLY A 42 -4.55 -6.13 -3.36
CA GLY A 42 -3.68 -5.09 -2.81
C GLY A 42 -3.95 -3.72 -3.43
N LEU A 43 -4.01 -3.63 -4.76
CA LEU A 43 -4.31 -2.39 -5.48
C LEU A 43 -5.72 -1.85 -5.18
N THR A 44 -6.72 -2.73 -5.11
CA THR A 44 -8.09 -2.36 -4.74
C THR A 44 -8.14 -1.81 -3.31
N ALA A 45 -7.55 -2.52 -2.35
CA ALA A 45 -7.50 -2.08 -0.95
C ALA A 45 -6.77 -0.74 -0.77
N ALA A 46 -5.66 -0.55 -1.49
CA ALA A 46 -4.93 0.70 -1.51
C ALA A 46 -5.76 1.87 -2.05
N ALA A 47 -6.60 1.62 -3.05
CA ALA A 47 -7.53 2.63 -3.56
C ALA A 47 -8.61 2.98 -2.52
N GLU A 48 -9.15 2.00 -1.80
CA GLU A 48 -10.17 2.23 -0.76
C GLU A 48 -9.64 3.07 0.41
N VAL A 49 -8.48 2.74 0.95
CA VAL A 49 -7.87 3.55 2.03
C VAL A 49 -7.49 4.94 1.53
N SER A 50 -7.00 5.05 0.29
CA SER A 50 -6.66 6.35 -0.32
C SER A 50 -7.90 7.22 -0.44
N ASN A 51 -9.01 6.68 -0.95
CA ASN A 51 -10.28 7.39 -1.03
C ASN A 51 -10.75 7.85 0.36
N ARG A 52 -10.66 6.98 1.37
CA ARG A 52 -11.04 7.33 2.75
C ARG A 52 -10.22 8.50 3.30
N TRP A 53 -8.91 8.49 3.08
CA TRP A 53 -8.00 9.55 3.56
C TRP A 53 -8.22 10.86 2.80
N THR A 54 -8.35 10.81 1.48
CA THR A 54 -8.67 11.98 0.66
C THR A 54 -10.01 12.62 1.06
N LEU A 55 -11.05 11.82 1.30
CA LEU A 55 -12.36 12.33 1.75
C LEU A 55 -12.31 12.98 3.14
N ALA A 56 -11.29 12.66 3.94
CA ALA A 56 -11.05 13.29 5.24
C ALA A 56 -10.07 14.48 5.14
N ASP A 57 -9.83 15.00 3.94
CA ASP A 57 -8.91 16.12 3.66
C ASP A 57 -7.47 15.83 4.14
N ARG A 58 -7.02 14.59 3.95
CA ARG A 58 -5.66 14.14 4.27
C ARG A 58 -4.86 13.85 3.00
N GLU A 59 -3.56 14.08 3.08
CA GLU A 59 -2.66 13.70 1.99
C GLU A 59 -2.48 12.18 1.98
N VAL A 60 -2.58 11.58 0.79
CA VAL A 60 -2.27 10.16 0.61
C VAL A 60 -1.45 9.95 -0.66
N ARG A 61 -0.38 9.17 -0.52
CA ARG A 61 0.46 8.73 -1.64
C ARG A 61 0.44 7.22 -1.70
N ARG A 62 0.22 6.67 -2.89
CA ARG A 62 0.40 5.24 -3.14
C ARG A 62 1.73 5.05 -3.83
N TRP A 63 2.55 4.18 -3.29
CA TRP A 63 3.77 3.74 -3.92
C TRP A 63 3.61 2.27 -4.29
N VAL A 64 3.84 1.96 -5.57
CA VAL A 64 3.72 0.62 -6.14
C VAL A 64 5.04 0.32 -6.83
N PRO A 65 5.67 -0.85 -6.60
CA PRO A 65 6.84 -1.28 -7.35
C PRO A 65 6.61 -1.21 -8.87
N PRO A 66 7.63 -0.86 -9.68
CA PRO A 66 7.45 -0.74 -11.13
C PRO A 66 7.21 -2.09 -11.82
N VAL A 67 7.65 -3.20 -11.21
CA VAL A 67 7.55 -4.55 -11.77
C VAL A 67 6.42 -5.33 -11.12
N ALA A 68 5.56 -5.94 -11.95
CA ALA A 68 4.47 -6.76 -11.46
C ALA A 68 4.97 -8.09 -10.88
N GLY A 69 4.60 -8.37 -9.64
CA GLY A 69 5.03 -9.50 -8.84
C GLY A 69 6.01 -9.11 -7.73
N ASP A 70 6.53 -7.89 -7.73
CA ASP A 70 7.45 -7.41 -6.69
C ASP A 70 6.68 -6.82 -5.50
N ASP A 71 7.29 -6.97 -4.32
CA ASP A 71 6.92 -6.27 -3.10
C ASP A 71 8.01 -5.28 -2.65
N VAL A 72 7.77 -4.55 -1.55
CA VAL A 72 8.73 -3.59 -0.98
C VAL A 72 10.04 -4.28 -0.55
N ASN A 73 9.96 -5.52 -0.08
CA ASN A 73 11.09 -6.30 0.42
C ASN A 73 11.96 -6.83 -0.73
N ASP A 74 11.39 -7.16 -1.89
CA ASP A 74 12.14 -7.51 -3.10
C ASP A 74 13.01 -6.35 -3.60
N MET A 75 12.52 -5.12 -3.51
CA MET A 75 13.31 -3.94 -3.87
C MET A 75 14.53 -3.71 -2.97
N TYR A 76 14.47 -4.12 -1.70
CA TYR A 76 15.64 -4.09 -0.83
C TYR A 76 16.66 -5.17 -1.21
N ARG A 77 16.19 -6.34 -1.66
CA ARG A 77 17.05 -7.46 -2.11
C ARG A 77 17.75 -7.18 -3.44
N GLY A 78 17.14 -6.39 -4.32
CA GLY A 78 17.76 -5.92 -5.57
C GLY A 78 18.99 -5.01 -5.39
N ALA A 79 19.16 -4.38 -4.21
CA ALA A 79 20.33 -3.57 -3.88
C ALA A 79 21.51 -4.37 -3.32
N ALA A 80 21.34 -5.67 -3.07
CA ALA A 80 22.35 -6.55 -2.47
C ALA A 80 23.11 -7.43 -3.49
N HIS A 81 22.85 -7.25 -4.79
CA HIS A 81 23.61 -7.86 -5.88
C HIS A 81 24.12 -6.77 -6.83
N GLY A 82 25.16 -6.07 -6.37
CA GLY A 82 26.13 -5.36 -7.19
C GLY A 82 27.49 -6.03 -7.08
#